data_AF-A0A8S9BXC8-F1
#
_entry.id   AF-A0A8S9BXC8-F1
#
_cell.length_a   1.000
_cell.length_b   1.000
_cell.length_c   1.000
_cell.angle_alpha   90.00
_cell.angle_beta   90.00
_cell.angle_gamma   90.00
#
_symmetry.space_group_name_H-M   'P 1'
#
loop_
_entity.id
_entity.type
_entity.pdbx_description
1 polymer ?
#
loop_
_entity_poly.entity_id
_entity_poly.type
_entity_poly.pdbx_seq_one_letter_code
_entity_poly.pdbx_strand_id
1 'polypeptide(L)'
;MSPSTLSTTLLYTASFMASTTVAGHTKMGYDLVFPALKKIPASEQPGAKAAKIGWMECNQGFMFMALFCVKWANVGLTDTYDKAFLGIYSAAQLWAGIAYIRAGVYEPLLPLWGIVTVAGAGLLL
;
A
#
# COMPACT_ATOMS: atom_id res chain seq x y z
N MET A 1 13.83 21.78 -5.95
CA MET A 1 12.93 22.35 -6.97
C MET A 1 11.52 22.02 -6.54
N SER A 2 10.61 23.00 -6.59
CA SER A 2 9.21 22.75 -6.26
C SER A 2 8.58 21.85 -7.33
N PRO A 3 7.71 20.90 -6.97
CA PRO A 3 7.03 20.03 -7.92
C PRO A 3 6.25 20.80 -9.01
N SER A 4 6.18 20.24 -10.22
CA SER A 4 5.31 20.75 -11.28
C SER A 4 3.82 20.51 -10.94
N THR A 5 2.90 21.23 -11.59
CA THR A 5 1.44 20.99 -11.39
C THR A 5 1.05 19.55 -11.69
N LEU A 6 1.65 18.94 -12.71
CA LEU A 6 1.42 17.54 -13.05
C LEU A 6 1.95 16.60 -11.96
N SER A 7 3.17 16.83 -11.48
CA SER A 7 3.75 16.12 -10.34
C SER A 7 2.86 16.19 -9.10
N THR A 8 2.46 17.39 -8.69
CA THR A 8 1.56 17.62 -7.55
C THR A 8 0.23 16.89 -7.72
N THR A 9 -0.36 16.92 -8.92
CA THR A 9 -1.64 16.24 -9.20
C THR A 9 -1.51 14.72 -9.07
N LEU A 10 -0.46 14.14 -9.64
CA LEU A 10 -0.21 12.69 -9.56
C LEU A 10 0.06 12.26 -8.12
N LEU A 11 0.82 13.03 -7.36
CA LEU A 11 1.09 12.75 -5.95
C LEU A 11 -0.18 12.80 -5.09
N TYR A 12 -1.04 13.82 -5.26
CA TYR A 12 -2.33 13.83 -4.57
C TYR A 12 -3.25 12.69 -5.01
N THR A 13 -3.20 12.29 -6.29
CA THR A 13 -3.95 11.13 -6.79
C THR A 13 -3.48 9.84 -6.12
N ALA A 14 -2.16 9.62 -6.04
CA ALA A 14 -1.59 8.48 -5.32
C ALA A 14 -1.94 8.50 -3.83
N SER A 15 -1.96 9.69 -3.21
CA SER A 15 -2.39 9.85 -1.82
C SER A 15 -3.84 9.42 -1.61
N PHE A 16 -4.73 9.89 -2.49
CA PHE A 16 -6.13 9.51 -2.48
C PHE A 16 -6.28 7.99 -2.64
N MET A 17 -5.65 7.40 -3.66
CA MET A 17 -5.68 5.95 -3.89
C MET A 17 -5.22 5.15 -2.67
N ALA A 18 -4.10 5.55 -2.04
CA ALA A 18 -3.56 4.89 -0.86
C ALA A 18 -4.51 5.00 0.34
N SER A 19 -5.07 6.18 0.60
CA SER A 19 -6.05 6.36 1.69
C SER A 19 -7.33 5.55 1.46
N THR A 20 -7.84 5.50 0.23
CA THR A 20 -9.03 4.67 -0.09
C THR A 20 -8.74 3.18 -0.03
N THR A 21 -7.49 2.78 -0.29
CA THR A 21 -7.06 1.38 -0.17
C THR A 21 -7.12 0.92 1.28
N VAL A 22 -6.78 1.77 2.26
CA VAL A 22 -6.95 1.44 3.69
C VAL A 22 -8.40 1.07 4.00
N ALA A 23 -9.36 1.85 3.51
CA ALA A 23 -10.78 1.57 3.72
C ALA A 23 -11.21 0.27 3.03
N GLY A 24 -10.84 0.08 1.76
CA GLY A 24 -11.16 -1.12 0.99
C GLY A 24 -10.52 -2.40 1.57
N HIS A 25 -9.24 -2.34 1.95
CA HIS A 25 -8.48 -3.43 2.55
C HIS A 25 -9.03 -3.82 3.93
N THR A 26 -9.43 -2.83 4.73
CA THR A 26 -10.11 -3.07 6.01
C THR A 26 -11.45 -3.78 5.78
N LYS A 27 -12.27 -3.28 4.85
CA LYS A 27 -13.55 -3.91 4.50
C LYS A 27 -13.36 -5.36 4.02
N MET A 28 -12.43 -5.60 3.11
CA MET A 28 -12.09 -6.96 2.64
C MET A 28 -11.64 -7.87 3.79
N GLY A 29 -10.90 -7.32 4.75
CA GLY A 29 -10.52 -8.02 5.97
C GLY A 29 -11.74 -8.59 6.71
N TYR A 30 -12.75 -7.76 6.96
CA TYR A 30 -13.96 -8.17 7.67
C TYR A 30 -14.90 -9.06 6.86
N ASP A 31 -15.04 -8.78 5.56
CA ASP A 31 -15.99 -9.49 4.70
C ASP A 31 -15.49 -10.88 4.29
N LEU A 32 -14.18 -11.03 4.07
CA LEU A 32 -13.60 -12.22 3.45
C LEU A 32 -12.51 -12.88 4.32
N VAL A 33 -11.47 -12.13 4.68
CA VAL A 33 -10.25 -12.71 5.25
C VAL A 33 -10.48 -13.23 6.66
N PHE A 34 -11.03 -12.42 7.57
CA PHE A 34 -11.22 -12.82 8.96
C PHE A 34 -12.23 -13.97 9.12
N PRO A 35 -13.34 -14.02 8.35
CA PRO A 35 -14.19 -15.20 8.29
C PRO A 35 -13.44 -16.46 7.83
N ALA A 36 -12.56 -16.36 6.82
CA ALA A 36 -11.76 -17.50 6.34
C ALA A 36 -10.77 -17.99 7.41
N LEU A 37 -10.06 -17.06 8.07
CA LEU A 37 -9.11 -17.40 9.14
C LEU A 37 -9.76 -18.12 10.32
N LYS A 38 -11.04 -17.87 10.61
CA LYS A 38 -11.78 -18.58 11.68
C LYS A 38 -11.99 -20.07 11.39
N LYS A 39 -11.92 -20.49 10.12
CA LYS A 39 -12.12 -21.89 9.70
C LYS A 39 -10.86 -22.74 9.84
N ILE A 40 -9.72 -22.12 10.18
CA ILE A 40 -8.45 -22.80 10.36
C ILE A 40 -8.51 -23.69 11.63
N PRO A 41 -7.96 -24.93 11.60
CA PRO A 41 -7.96 -25.83 12.75
C PRO A 41 -7.34 -25.21 14.01
N ALA A 42 -7.80 -25.65 15.19
CA ALA A 42 -7.35 -25.13 16.47
C ALA A 42 -5.81 -25.18 16.65
N SER A 43 -5.17 -26.23 16.12
CA SER A 43 -3.72 -26.42 16.13
C SER A 43 -2.94 -25.34 15.39
N GLU A 44 -3.55 -24.67 14.42
CA GLU A 44 -2.94 -23.63 13.57
C GLU A 44 -3.41 -22.22 13.92
N GLN A 45 -4.25 -22.07 14.95
CA GLN A 45 -4.81 -20.78 15.35
C GLN A 45 -3.78 -19.70 15.72
N PRO A 46 -2.59 -20.00 16.27
CA PRO A 46 -1.57 -18.97 16.45
C PRO A 46 -1.20 -18.27 15.13
N GLY A 47 -1.06 -19.02 14.04
CA GLY A 47 -0.77 -18.49 12.70
C GLY A 47 -1.93 -17.67 12.15
N ALA A 48 -3.16 -18.15 12.30
CA ALA A 48 -4.36 -17.42 11.89
C ALA A 48 -4.52 -16.07 12.61
N LYS A 49 -4.22 -16.02 13.92
CA LYS A 49 -4.22 -14.79 14.71
C LYS A 49 -3.14 -13.82 14.23
N ALA A 50 -1.92 -14.31 13.99
CA ALA A 50 -0.83 -13.48 13.46
C ALA A 50 -1.18 -12.90 12.08
N ALA A 51 -1.76 -13.71 11.18
CA ALA A 51 -2.20 -13.26 9.87
C ALA A 51 -3.28 -12.16 9.98
N LYS A 52 -4.23 -12.27 10.91
CA LYS A 52 -5.24 -11.24 11.16
C LYS A 52 -4.61 -9.92 11.65
N ILE A 53 -3.64 -10.00 12.56
CA ILE A 53 -2.92 -8.81 13.07
C ILE A 53 -2.13 -8.15 11.93
N GLY A 54 -1.32 -8.93 11.21
CA GLY A 54 -0.53 -8.45 10.09
C GLY A 54 -1.37 -7.86 8.95
N TRP A 55 -2.57 -8.41 8.72
CA TRP A 55 -3.54 -7.81 7.80
C TRP A 55 -3.89 -6.37 8.20
N MET A 56 -4.18 -6.12 9.48
CA MET A 56 -4.51 -4.76 9.92
C MET A 56 -3.28 -3.84 9.97
N GLU A 57 -2.09 -4.36 10.28
CA GLU A 57 -0.85 -3.58 10.27
C GLU A 57 -0.47 -3.11 8.86
N CYS A 58 -0.79 -3.88 7.82
CA CYS A 58 -0.57 -3.49 6.42
C CYS A 58 -1.18 -2.12 6.06
N ASN A 59 -2.30 -1.76 6.69
CA ASN A 59 -2.94 -0.45 6.50
C ASN A 59 -2.02 0.73 6.88
N GLN A 60 -1.09 0.54 7.82
CA GLN A 60 -0.14 1.58 8.21
C GLN A 60 0.77 1.97 7.04
N GLY A 61 1.21 0.99 6.24
CA GLY A 61 2.03 1.22 5.05
C GLY A 61 1.31 2.11 4.04
N PHE A 62 0.07 1.77 3.70
CA PHE A 62 -0.74 2.59 2.78
C PHE A 62 -0.98 4.00 3.33
N MET A 63 -1.26 4.13 4.63
CA MET A 63 -1.48 5.44 5.25
C MET A 63 -0.21 6.29 5.25
N PHE A 64 0.96 5.72 5.56
CA PHE A 64 2.22 6.44 5.46
C PHE A 64 2.50 6.87 4.03
N MET A 65 2.29 5.99 3.04
CA MET A 65 2.43 6.35 1.64
C MET A 65 1.51 7.53 1.26
N ALA A 66 0.26 7.54 1.75
CA ALA A 66 -0.66 8.64 1.52
C ALA A 66 -0.14 9.98 2.07
N LEU A 67 0.39 9.97 3.30
CA LEU A 67 0.97 11.14 3.95
C LEU A 67 2.25 11.61 3.26
N PHE A 68 3.13 10.69 2.86
CA PHE A 68 4.34 11.01 2.13
C PHE A 68 4.05 11.59 0.74
N CYS A 69 3.06 11.07 0.02
CA CYS A 69 2.61 11.68 -1.23
C CYS A 69 2.15 13.14 -1.03
N VAL A 70 1.40 13.44 0.04
CA VAL A 70 1.03 14.83 0.37
C VAL A 70 2.27 15.66 0.67
N LYS A 71 3.20 15.15 1.48
CA LYS A 71 4.47 15.82 1.77
C LYS A 71 5.22 16.14 0.47
N TRP A 72 5.46 15.15 -0.37
CA TRP A 72 6.21 15.31 -1.62
C TRP A 72 5.50 16.20 -2.63
N ALA A 73 4.17 16.26 -2.63
CA ALA A 73 3.41 17.18 -3.48
C ALA A 73 3.70 18.66 -3.17
N ASN A 74 4.12 18.96 -1.93
CA ASN A 74 4.42 20.31 -1.47
C ASN A 74 5.91 20.65 -1.52
N VAL A 75 6.80 19.69 -1.23
CA VAL A 75 8.24 19.96 -1.08
C VAL A 75 9.15 19.11 -1.98
N GLY A 76 8.59 18.18 -2.75
CA GLY A 76 9.33 17.20 -3.54
C GLY A 76 9.98 16.09 -2.69
N LEU A 77 10.60 15.13 -3.36
CA LEU A 77 11.37 14.03 -2.73
C LEU A 77 12.84 14.43 -2.57
N THR A 78 13.16 15.14 -1.48
CA THR A 78 14.49 15.68 -1.27
C THR A 78 15.32 14.85 -0.29
N ASP A 79 14.69 14.34 0.76
CA ASP A 79 15.34 13.66 1.89
C ASP A 79 15.74 12.21 1.62
N THR A 80 16.85 11.75 2.20
CA THR A 80 17.38 10.39 2.02
C THR A 80 16.48 9.34 2.67
N TYR A 81 15.87 9.63 3.82
CA TYR A 81 14.98 8.69 4.49
C TYR A 81 13.66 8.53 3.72
N ASP A 82 13.14 9.62 3.14
CA ASP A 82 11.98 9.54 2.25
C ASP A 82 12.27 8.66 1.02
N LYS A 83 13.45 8.82 0.41
CA LYS A 83 13.89 7.97 -0.72
C LYS A 83 14.03 6.51 -0.32
N ALA A 84 14.59 6.25 0.86
CA ALA A 84 14.72 4.90 1.40
C ALA A 84 13.34 4.28 1.68
N PHE A 85 12.42 5.04 2.29
CA PHE A 85 11.04 4.61 2.51
C PHE A 85 10.36 4.26 1.19
N LEU A 86 10.41 5.15 0.20
CA LEU A 86 9.83 4.90 -1.12
C LEU A 86 10.39 3.62 -1.76
N GLY A 87 11.71 3.42 -1.69
CA GLY A 87 12.36 2.24 -2.23
C GLY A 87 11.90 0.95 -1.55
N ILE A 88 11.94 0.91 -0.21
CA ILE A 88 11.51 -0.26 0.58
C ILE A 88 10.02 -0.55 0.36
N TYR A 89 9.19 0.49 0.41
CA TYR A 89 7.76 0.38 0.17
C TYR A 89 7.50 -0.20 -1.22
N SER A 90 8.10 0.38 -2.26
CA SER A 90 7.93 -0.07 -3.65
C SER A 90 8.36 -1.53 -3.84
N ALA A 91 9.49 -1.94 -3.24
CA ALA A 91 9.96 -3.32 -3.30
C ALA A 91 8.98 -4.28 -2.59
N ALA A 92 8.45 -3.89 -1.43
CA ALA A 92 7.46 -4.69 -0.71
C ALA A 92 6.16 -4.83 -1.51
N GLN A 93 5.68 -3.76 -2.15
CA GLN A 93 4.49 -3.80 -3.00
C GLN A 93 4.69 -4.68 -4.24
N LEU A 94 5.87 -4.62 -4.87
CA LEU A 94 6.22 -5.48 -5.99
C LEU A 94 6.19 -6.96 -5.57
N TRP A 95 6.87 -7.28 -4.47
CA TRP A 95 6.89 -8.65 -3.93
C TRP A 95 5.49 -9.14 -3.55
N ALA A 96 4.69 -8.31 -2.87
CA ALA A 96 3.32 -8.65 -2.50
C ALA A 96 2.45 -8.93 -3.74
N GLY A 97 2.56 -8.11 -4.79
CA GLY A 97 1.84 -8.36 -6.04
C GLY A 97 2.23 -9.69 -6.70
N ILE A 98 3.52 -10.04 -6.70
CA ILE A 98 3.98 -11.36 -7.19
C ILE A 98 3.38 -12.50 -6.35
N ALA A 99 3.30 -12.35 -5.03
CA ALA A 99 2.68 -13.35 -4.16
C ALA A 99 1.18 -13.51 -4.46
N TYR A 100 0.46 -12.42 -4.70
CA TYR A 100 -0.95 -12.43 -5.09
C TYR A 100 -1.17 -13.13 -6.44
N ILE A 101 -0.33 -12.86 -7.45
CA ILE A 101 -0.37 -13.56 -8.74
C ILE A 101 -0.17 -15.07 -8.54
N ARG A 102 0.79 -15.48 -7.72
CA ARG A 102 1.05 -16.90 -7.42
C ARG A 102 -0.12 -17.57 -6.69
N ALA A 103 -0.88 -16.80 -5.93
CA ALA A 103 -2.10 -17.25 -5.26
C ALA A 103 -3.35 -17.21 -6.18
N GLY A 104 -3.22 -16.74 -7.42
CA GLY A 104 -4.35 -16.61 -8.36
C GLY A 104 -5.34 -15.50 -8.00
N VAL A 105 -4.93 -14.52 -7.18
CA VAL A 105 -5.76 -13.39 -6.74
C VAL A 105 -5.19 -12.11 -7.37
N TYR A 106 -5.99 -11.36 -8.12
CA TYR A 106 -5.48 -10.29 -8.98
C TYR A 106 -6.00 -8.90 -8.60
N GLU A 107 -7.11 -8.83 -7.87
CA GLU A 107 -7.76 -7.60 -7.44
C GLU A 107 -6.83 -6.68 -6.65
N PRO A 108 -5.96 -7.17 -5.73
CA PRO A 108 -5.03 -6.33 -4.99
C PRO A 108 -3.93 -5.73 -5.86
N LEU A 109 -3.66 -6.24 -7.07
CA LEU A 109 -2.54 -5.73 -7.89
C LEU A 109 -2.72 -4.26 -8.26
N LEU A 110 -3.96 -3.83 -8.49
CA LEU A 110 -4.27 -2.46 -8.86
C LEU A 110 -3.84 -1.45 -7.79
N PRO A 111 -4.24 -1.56 -6.50
CA PRO A 111 -3.72 -0.65 -5.48
C PRO A 111 -2.23 -0.84 -5.23
N LEU A 112 -1.71 -2.08 -5.12
CA LEU A 112 -0.30 -2.30 -4.79
C LEU A 112 0.64 -1.65 -5.81
N TRP A 113 0.43 -1.90 -7.10
CA TRP A 113 1.31 -1.40 -8.16
C TRP A 113 0.86 -0.05 -8.69
N GLY A 114 -0.45 0.20 -8.79
CA GLY A 114 -0.99 1.47 -9.26
C GLY A 114 -0.57 2.65 -8.38
N ILE A 115 -0.62 2.52 -7.05
CA ILE A 115 -0.16 3.58 -6.14
C ILE A 115 1.31 3.90 -6.38
N VAL A 116 2.16 2.87 -6.45
CA VAL A 116 3.62 3.04 -6.64
C VAL A 116 3.93 3.63 -8.01
N THR A 117 3.24 3.19 -9.06
CA THR A 117 3.42 3.73 -10.41
C THR A 117 3.00 5.20 -10.48
N VAL A 118 1.84 5.56 -9.94
CA VAL A 118 1.36 6.95 -9.97
C VAL A 118 2.25 7.85 -9.12
N ALA A 119 2.65 7.42 -7.93
CA ALA A 119 3.58 8.16 -7.08
C ALA A 119 4.95 8.32 -7.75
N GLY A 120 5.51 7.23 -8.29
CA GLY A 120 6.79 7.25 -9.00
C GLY A 120 6.76 8.17 -10.22
N ALA A 121 5.69 8.14 -11.02
CA ALA A 121 5.50 9.05 -12.14
C ALA A 121 5.44 10.52 -11.68
N GLY A 122 4.71 10.79 -10.60
CA GLY A 122 4.66 12.13 -10.00
C GLY A 122 6.05 12.62 -9.55
N LEU A 123 6.91 11.73 -9.07
CA LEU A 123 8.25 12.08 -8.58
C LEU A 123 9.31 12.26 -9.67
N LEU A 124 9.04 11.82 -10.90
CA LEU A 124 9.93 11.95 -12.05
C LEU A 124 9.63 13.18 -12.92
N LEU A 125 8.50 13.85 -12.69
CA LEU A 125 7.96 15.00 -13.45
C LEU A 125 7.97 16.29 -12.62
#